data_AF-A0A7C5ACP8-F1
#
_entry.id   AF-A0A7C5ACP8-F1
#
_cell.length_a   1.000
_cell.length_b   1.000
_cell.length_c   1.000
_cell.angle_alpha   90.00
_cell.angle_beta   90.00
_cell.angle_gamma   90.00
#
_symmetry.space_group_name_H-M   'P 1'
#
loop_
_entity.id
_entity.type
_entity.pdbx_description
1 polymer ?
#
loop_
_entity_poly.entity_id
_entity_poly.type
_entity_poly.pdbx_seq_one_letter_code
_entity_poly.pdbx_strand_id
1 'polypeptide(L)'
;MRYGILSTLLLLGLVLAFGQACASDPQAASPHERTALHPGERIARRRCVSCHALPSPARRTAAEWRSILDDMAREANLNAEEKALVYEWVSSSSRR
;
A
#
# COMPACT_ATOMS: atom_id res chain seq x y z
N MET A 1 48.53 10.19 34.97
CA MET A 1 48.11 9.27 33.88
C MET A 1 46.69 8.70 34.05
N ARG A 2 46.20 8.38 35.26
CA ARG A 2 44.83 7.83 35.47
C ARG A 2 43.67 8.83 35.24
N TYR A 3 43.88 10.14 35.45
CA TYR A 3 42.85 11.18 35.25
C TYR A 3 42.61 11.57 33.79
N GLY A 4 43.57 11.30 32.89
CA GLY A 4 43.43 11.59 31.45
C GLY A 4 42.43 10.65 30.76
N ILE A 5 42.36 9.40 31.22
CA ILE A 5 41.45 8.38 30.68
C ILE A 5 40.01 8.61 31.15
N LEU A 6 39.82 9.11 32.39
CA LEU A 6 38.48 9.43 32.90
C LEU A 6 37.86 10.65 32.19
N SER A 7 38.68 11.65 31.84
CA SER A 7 38.23 12.88 31.18
C SER A 7 37.88 12.66 29.70
N THR A 8 38.61 11.78 29.00
CA THR A 8 38.29 11.40 27.61
C THR A 8 37.03 10.55 27.51
N LEU A 9 36.77 9.66 28.48
CA LEU A 9 35.54 8.88 28.53
C LEU A 9 34.30 9.75 28.79
N LEU A 10 34.44 10.78 29.64
CA LEU A 10 33.35 11.71 29.94
C LEU A 10 32.99 12.60 28.74
N LEU A 11 33.99 13.01 27.95
CA LEU A 11 33.78 13.79 26.72
C LEU A 11 33.20 12.94 25.58
N LEU A 12 33.60 11.68 25.45
CA LEU A 12 33.06 10.76 24.42
C LEU A 12 31.59 10.42 24.68
N GLY A 13 31.19 10.28 25.95
CA GLY A 13 29.80 10.05 26.34
C GLY A 13 28.86 11.23 26.04
N LEU A 14 29.36 12.47 26.13
CA LEU A 14 28.55 13.66 25.85
C LEU A 14 28.24 13.80 24.35
N VAL A 15 29.19 13.47 23.46
CA VAL A 15 29.00 13.56 22.00
C VAL A 15 27.96 12.53 21.50
N LEU A 16 27.90 11.35 22.11
CA LEU A 16 26.92 10.32 21.77
C LEU A 16 25.49 10.70 22.17
N ALA A 17 25.31 11.52 23.22
CA ALA A 17 24.00 11.95 23.69
C ALA A 17 23.34 13.02 22.80
N PHE A 18 24.12 13.86 22.10
CA PHE A 18 23.59 14.94 21.26
C PHE A 18 23.22 14.51 19.83
N GLY A 19 23.74 13.38 19.34
CA GLY A 19 23.53 12.93 17.95
C GLY A 19 22.16 12.32 17.66
N GLN A 20 21.31 12.11 18.67
CA GLN A 20 20.03 11.38 18.51
C GLN A 20 18.80 12.29 18.50
N ALA A 21 18.98 13.60 18.65
CA ALA A 21 17.88 14.56 18.73
C ALA A 21 17.17 14.84 17.38
N CYS A 22 17.72 14.36 16.26
CA CYS A 22 17.16 14.54 14.91
C CYS A 22 17.02 13.23 14.13
N ALA A 23 16.87 12.09 14.80
CA ALA A 23 16.42 10.88 14.12
C ALA A 23 14.90 10.92 14.06
N SER A 24 14.37 11.46 12.97
CA SER A 24 12.95 11.41 12.63
C SER A 24 12.44 9.98 12.77
N ASP A 25 11.45 9.76 13.63
CA ASP A 25 10.70 8.50 13.66
C ASP A 25 10.13 8.24 12.26
N PRO A 26 10.50 7.15 11.57
CA PRO A 26 9.95 6.83 10.25
C PRO A 26 8.46 6.41 10.31
N GLN A 27 7.82 6.45 11.49
CA GLN A 27 6.47 5.94 11.71
C GLN A 27 5.54 6.93 12.43
N ALA A 28 5.69 8.23 12.20
CA ALA A 28 4.59 9.17 12.43
C ALA A 28 3.60 9.07 11.24
N ALA A 29 2.89 7.94 11.15
CA ALA A 29 1.77 7.79 10.23
C ALA A 29 0.71 8.86 10.56
N SER A 30 0.61 9.86 9.70
CA SER A 30 -0.33 10.97 9.86
C SER A 30 -1.79 10.46 9.83
N PRO A 31 -2.77 11.18 10.41
CA PRO A 31 -4.21 10.87 10.29
C PRO A 31 -4.77 10.82 8.85
N HIS A 32 -3.92 11.07 7.84
CA HIS A 32 -4.22 10.91 6.43
C HIS A 32 -3.77 9.57 5.83
N GLU A 33 -3.44 8.57 6.65
CA GLU A 33 -3.51 7.15 6.27
C GLU A 33 -4.98 6.75 6.06
N ARG A 34 -5.70 7.44 5.16
CA ARG A 34 -6.89 6.89 4.51
C ARG A 34 -6.42 5.57 3.94
N THR A 35 -6.89 4.45 4.48
CA THR A 35 -6.50 3.09 4.10
C THR A 35 -6.21 3.06 2.61
N ALA A 36 -4.94 2.88 2.25
CA ALA A 36 -4.54 2.96 0.85
C ALA A 36 -5.38 1.95 0.06
N LEU A 37 -6.08 2.41 -0.98
CA LEU A 37 -6.94 1.55 -1.78
C LEU A 37 -6.14 0.37 -2.33
N HIS A 38 -6.77 -0.80 -2.39
CA HIS A 38 -6.17 -1.98 -3.02
C HIS A 38 -5.67 -1.63 -4.44
N PRO A 39 -4.49 -2.09 -4.87
CA PRO A 39 -3.97 -1.79 -6.22
C PRO A 39 -4.98 -2.10 -7.33
N GLY A 40 -5.67 -3.23 -7.23
CA GLY A 40 -6.78 -3.62 -8.11
C GLY A 40 -7.95 -2.65 -8.13
N GLU A 41 -8.36 -2.11 -6.97
CA GLU A 41 -9.43 -1.11 -6.89
C GLU A 41 -9.03 0.17 -7.65
N ARG A 42 -7.79 0.62 -7.47
CA ARG A 42 -7.26 1.79 -8.17
C ARG A 42 -7.26 1.59 -9.69
N ILE A 43 -6.92 0.40 -10.17
CA ILE A 43 -6.97 0.06 -11.60
C ILE A 43 -8.42 0.07 -12.08
N ALA A 44 -9.33 -0.62 -11.38
CA ALA A 44 -10.73 -0.73 -11.75
C ALA A 44 -11.41 0.66 -11.83
N ARG A 45 -11.16 1.53 -10.85
CA ARG A 45 -11.66 2.92 -10.84
C ARG A 45 -11.17 3.79 -12.00
N ARG A 46 -10.05 3.45 -12.63
CA ARG A 46 -9.51 4.18 -13.78
C ARG A 46 -9.91 3.56 -15.12
N ARG A 47 -9.94 2.23 -15.20
CA ARG A 47 -10.07 1.48 -16.47
C ARG A 47 -11.48 0.97 -16.71
N CYS A 48 -12.20 0.52 -15.68
CA CYS A 48 -13.50 -0.14 -15.85
C CYS A 48 -14.68 0.84 -15.92
N VAL A 49 -14.45 2.13 -15.66
CA VAL A 49 -15.49 3.18 -15.70
C VAL A 49 -15.48 3.97 -17.02
N SER A 50 -14.60 3.63 -17.95
CA SER A 50 -14.47 4.34 -19.24
C SER A 50 -15.68 4.13 -20.16
N CYS A 51 -16.30 2.96 -20.11
CA CYS A 51 -17.40 2.58 -21.01
C CYS A 51 -18.76 2.52 -20.30
N HIS A 52 -18.80 2.10 -19.04
CA HIS A 52 -20.03 2.03 -18.24
C HIS A 52 -19.71 2.08 -16.73
N ALA A 53 -20.72 2.15 -15.87
CA ALA A 53 -20.51 2.13 -14.43
C ALA A 53 -19.91 0.79 -13.96
N LEU A 54 -18.97 0.85 -13.01
CA LEU A 54 -18.39 -0.33 -12.35
C LEU A 54 -19.38 -0.85 -11.28
N PRO A 55 -19.90 -2.09 -11.39
CA PRO A 55 -20.76 -2.63 -10.36
C PRO A 55 -19.99 -2.89 -9.06
N SER A 56 -20.69 -2.80 -7.92
CA SER A 56 -20.12 -3.15 -6.61
C SER A 56 -19.61 -4.60 -6.60
N PRO A 57 -18.40 -4.88 -6.06
CA PRO A 57 -17.87 -6.24 -5.91
C PRO A 57 -18.84 -7.24 -5.25
N ALA A 58 -19.62 -6.80 -4.27
CA ALA A 58 -20.59 -7.64 -3.56
C ALA A 58 -21.81 -8.05 -4.41
N ARG A 59 -21.96 -7.53 -5.63
CA ARG A 59 -23.06 -7.93 -6.54
C ARG A 59 -22.82 -9.23 -7.28
N ARG A 60 -21.61 -9.78 -7.25
CA ARG A 60 -21.22 -11.03 -7.94
C ARG A 60 -20.41 -11.93 -7.02
N THR A 61 -20.41 -13.23 -7.28
CA THR A 61 -19.50 -14.20 -6.67
C THR A 61 -18.11 -14.08 -7.30
N ALA A 62 -17.08 -14.64 -6.66
CA ALA A 62 -15.73 -14.65 -7.21
C ALA A 62 -15.66 -15.36 -8.58
N ALA A 63 -16.45 -16.42 -8.79
CA ALA A 63 -16.51 -17.13 -10.07
C ALA A 63 -17.17 -16.29 -11.18
N GLU A 64 -18.26 -15.59 -10.86
CA GLU A 64 -18.91 -14.66 -11.81
C GLU A 64 -17.94 -13.52 -12.19
N TRP A 65 -17.19 -12.98 -11.22
CA TRP A 65 -16.19 -11.95 -11.49
C TRP A 65 -15.05 -12.42 -12.38
N ARG A 66 -14.61 -13.68 -12.24
CA ARG A 66 -13.61 -14.26 -13.14
C ARG A 66 -14.08 -14.19 -14.59
N SER A 67 -15.29 -14.68 -14.85
CA SER A 67 -15.89 -14.64 -16.19
C SER A 67 -16.01 -13.22 -16.73
N ILE A 68 -16.47 -12.27 -15.91
CA ILE A 68 -16.58 -10.86 -16.32
C ILE A 68 -15.21 -10.28 -16.70
N LEU A 69 -14.16 -10.60 -15.94
CA LEU A 69 -12.80 -10.13 -16.24
C LEU A 69 -12.18 -10.83 -17.45
N ASP A 70 -12.64 -12.02 -17.83
CA ASP A 70 -12.21 -12.68 -19.07
C ASP A 70 -12.68 -11.92 -20.32
N ASP A 71 -13.87 -11.31 -20.24
CA ASP A 71 -14.41 -10.48 -21.31
C ASP A 71 -13.88 -9.04 -21.23
N MET A 72 -14.04 -8.40 -20.08
CA MET A 72 -13.81 -6.95 -19.93
C MET A 72 -12.32 -6.57 -19.87
N ALA A 73 -11.42 -7.48 -19.51
CA ALA A 73 -10.00 -7.12 -19.42
C ALA A 73 -9.41 -6.71 -20.78
N ARG A 74 -9.85 -7.34 -21.88
CA ARG A 74 -9.41 -6.92 -23.23
C ARG A 74 -10.00 -5.56 -23.59
N GLU A 75 -11.29 -5.36 -23.36
CA GLU A 75 -11.99 -4.11 -23.67
C GLU A 75 -11.46 -2.92 -22.86
N ALA A 76 -11.11 -3.15 -21.59
CA ALA A 76 -10.51 -2.16 -20.70
C ALA A 76 -8.98 -2.03 -20.87
N ASN A 77 -8.40 -2.72 -21.86
CA ASN A 77 -6.97 -2.77 -22.16
C ASN A 77 -6.10 -3.03 -20.91
N LEU A 78 -6.47 -4.05 -20.13
CA LEU A 78 -5.69 -4.53 -19.00
C LEU A 78 -4.63 -5.51 -19.48
N ASN A 79 -3.42 -5.38 -18.96
CA ASN A 79 -2.43 -6.44 -19.07
C ASN A 79 -2.72 -7.58 -18.05
N ALA A 80 -1.94 -8.66 -18.12
CA ALA A 80 -2.15 -9.84 -17.26
C ALA A 80 -2.00 -9.54 -15.76
N GLU A 81 -1.02 -8.71 -15.39
CA GLU A 81 -0.78 -8.30 -14.00
C GLU A 81 -1.93 -7.43 -13.47
N GLU A 82 -2.33 -6.42 -14.25
CA GLU A 82 -3.45 -5.55 -13.90
C GLU A 82 -4.75 -6.35 -13.73
N LYS A 83 -5.01 -7.31 -14.63
CA LYS A 83 -6.16 -8.22 -14.52
C LYS A 83 -6.12 -9.04 -13.23
N ALA A 84 -4.96 -9.57 -12.86
CA ALA A 84 -4.80 -10.36 -11.63
C ALA A 84 -5.08 -9.51 -10.37
N LEU A 85 -4.54 -8.29 -10.32
CA LEU A 85 -4.77 -7.36 -9.20
C LEU A 85 -6.24 -6.96 -9.08
N VAL A 86 -6.93 -6.73 -10.20
CA VAL A 86 -8.37 -6.45 -10.20
C VAL A 86 -9.16 -7.66 -9.72
N TYR A 87 -8.81 -8.87 -10.16
CA TYR A 87 -9.46 -10.11 -9.71
C TYR A 87 -9.31 -10.32 -8.20
N GLU A 88 -8.12 -10.09 -7.65
CA GLU A 88 -7.86 -10.16 -6.21
C GLU A 88 -8.77 -9.19 -5.42
N TRP A 89 -8.88 -7.95 -5.89
CA TRP A 89 -9.76 -6.96 -5.26
C TRP A 89 -11.23 -7.38 -5.31
N VAL A 90 -11.77 -7.71 -6.48
CA VAL A 90 -13.19 -8.04 -6.60
C VAL A 90 -13.53 -9.34 -5.85
N SER A 91 -12.62 -10.32 -5.83
CA SER A 91 -12.84 -11.60 -5.15
C SER A 91 -12.81 -11.48 -3.62
N SER A 92 -11.91 -10.67 -3.05
CA SER A 92 -11.87 -10.41 -1.61
C SER A 92 -13.13 -9.69 -1.09
N SER A 93 -13.81 -8.95 -1.97
CA SER A 93 -15.02 -8.19 -1.67
C SER A 93 -16.29 -8.76 -2.32
N SER A 94 -16.23 -10.00 -2.82
CA SER A 94 -17.34 -10.66 -3.52
C SER A 94 -18.45 -11.10 -2.57
N ARG A 95 -19.63 -11.34 -3.14
CA ARG A 95 -20.66 -12.13 -2.46
C ARG A 95 -20.09 -13.52 -2.14
N ARG A 96 -20.30 -13.96 -0.89
CA ARG A 96 -19.97 -15.31 -0.43
C ARG A 96 -20.95 -16.33 -0.99
#